data_AF-A0A8J8AXR7-F1
#
_entry.id   AF-A0A8J8AXR7-F1
#
_cell.length_a   1.000
_cell.length_b   1.000
_cell.length_c   1.000
_cell.angle_alpha   90.00
_cell.angle_beta   90.00
_cell.angle_gamma   90.00
#
_symmetry.space_group_name_H-M   'P 1'
#
loop_
_entity.id
_entity.type
_entity.pdbx_description
1 polymer ?
#
loop_
_entity_poly.entity_id
_entity_poly.type
_entity_poly.pdbx_seq_one_letter_code
_entity_poly.pdbx_strand_id
1 'polypeptide(L)'
;AKLGPFFEGMKPDWTARVPLAGGNFPHDGVAALTAELRKKHSFLTDFWATRLIRAYGTEAVEILGGATTVEALGRSFGATLTEAELGWLIAREYAKTAEDVVWRRSKLGLRMTPGEIEALAEWMQDKA
;
A
#
# COMPACT_ATOMS: atom_id res chain seq x y z
N ALA A 1 -16.32 -6.52 -26.88
CA ALA A 1 -16.06 -7.81 -26.19
C ALA A 1 -16.82 -9.02 -26.79
N LYS A 2 -16.23 -10.23 -26.76
CA LYS A 2 -16.84 -11.51 -27.22
C LYS A 2 -18.12 -11.91 -26.47
N LEU A 3 -18.32 -11.37 -25.26
CA LEU A 3 -19.48 -11.65 -24.42
C LEU A 3 -20.68 -10.72 -24.70
N GLY A 4 -20.50 -9.66 -25.50
CA GLY A 4 -21.53 -8.66 -25.78
C GLY A 4 -22.91 -9.22 -26.19
N PRO A 5 -22.99 -10.27 -27.04
CA PRO A 5 -24.27 -10.86 -27.41
C PRO A 5 -25.09 -11.47 -26.27
N PHE A 6 -24.46 -11.79 -25.12
CA PHE A 6 -25.13 -12.42 -23.98
C PHE A 6 -25.56 -11.44 -22.89
N PHE A 7 -25.21 -10.15 -23.02
CA PHE A 7 -25.48 -9.12 -22.01
C PHE A 7 -26.04 -7.85 -22.67
N GLU A 8 -27.36 -7.69 -22.60
CA GLU A 8 -28.03 -6.48 -23.07
C GLU A 8 -27.52 -5.25 -22.31
N GLY A 9 -27.19 -4.17 -23.04
CA GLY A 9 -26.64 -2.95 -22.45
C GLY A 9 -25.17 -3.01 -22.04
N MET A 10 -24.42 -4.05 -22.44
CA MET A 10 -22.97 -4.12 -22.18
C MET A 10 -22.23 -2.90 -22.76
N LYS A 11 -21.51 -2.18 -21.90
CA LYS A 11 -20.71 -1.02 -22.31
C LYS A 11 -19.50 -1.43 -23.18
N PRO A 12 -18.98 -0.52 -24.04
CA PRO A 12 -17.77 -0.76 -24.82
C PRO A 12 -16.53 -1.00 -23.96
N ASP A 13 -15.47 -1.52 -24.60
CA ASP A 13 -14.19 -1.78 -23.97
C ASP A 13 -13.55 -0.45 -23.47
N TRP A 14 -13.17 -0.39 -22.18
CA TRP A 14 -12.75 0.87 -21.52
C TRP A 14 -11.39 0.80 -20.82
N THR A 15 -10.90 -0.41 -20.52
CA THR A 15 -9.76 -0.62 -19.61
C THR A 15 -8.43 -0.05 -20.12
N ALA A 16 -8.26 0.11 -21.44
CA ALA A 16 -7.03 0.61 -22.02
C ALA A 16 -6.71 2.08 -21.69
N ARG A 17 -7.70 2.86 -21.22
CA ARG A 17 -7.57 4.31 -21.00
C ARG A 17 -7.84 4.75 -19.58
N VAL A 18 -8.01 3.81 -18.66
CA VAL A 18 -8.25 4.10 -17.25
C VAL A 18 -7.07 3.56 -16.45
N PRO A 19 -6.43 4.39 -15.61
CA PRO A 19 -5.35 3.92 -14.75
C PRO A 19 -5.89 2.86 -13.78
N LEU A 20 -5.05 1.89 -13.46
CA LEU A 20 -5.31 1.00 -12.33
C LEU A 20 -5.23 1.79 -11.01
N ALA A 21 -5.83 1.24 -9.96
CA ALA A 21 -5.75 1.77 -8.59
C ALA A 21 -4.29 2.07 -8.20
N GLY A 22 -4.06 3.19 -7.51
CA GLY A 22 -2.73 3.73 -7.22
C GLY A 22 -1.95 4.31 -8.42
N GLY A 23 -2.24 3.87 -9.66
CA GLY A 23 -1.49 4.18 -10.88
C GLY A 23 -1.84 5.48 -11.60
N ASN A 24 -2.60 6.38 -10.97
CA ASN A 24 -3.03 7.64 -11.59
C ASN A 24 -1.93 8.72 -11.58
N PHE A 25 -0.82 8.46 -12.26
CA PHE A 25 0.31 9.37 -12.40
C PHE A 25 1.13 9.06 -13.67
N PRO A 26 1.95 9.99 -14.17
CA PRO A 26 2.82 9.75 -15.33
C PRO A 26 3.80 8.59 -15.11
N HIS A 27 4.20 7.90 -16.17
CA HIS A 27 5.12 6.76 -16.10
C HIS A 27 6.48 7.05 -15.41
N ASP A 28 6.93 8.30 -15.45
CA ASP A 28 8.16 8.83 -14.84
C ASP A 28 7.90 9.59 -13.52
N GLY A 29 6.65 9.58 -13.03
CA GLY A 29 6.19 10.39 -11.90
C GLY A 29 6.65 9.91 -10.52
N VAL A 30 7.31 8.75 -10.40
CA VAL A 30 7.72 8.18 -9.09
C VAL A 30 8.59 9.16 -8.29
N ALA A 31 9.57 9.80 -8.94
CA ALA A 31 10.47 10.73 -8.24
C ALA A 31 9.72 11.95 -7.70
N ALA A 32 8.79 12.50 -8.49
CA ALA A 32 7.96 13.64 -8.08
C ALA A 32 7.03 13.26 -6.92
N LEU A 33 6.37 12.12 -7.00
CA LEU A 33 5.49 11.63 -5.93
C LEU A 33 6.25 11.36 -4.63
N THR A 34 7.44 10.76 -4.69
CA THR A 34 8.28 10.55 -3.51
C THR A 34 8.65 11.88 -2.85
N ALA A 35 9.05 12.88 -3.64
CA ALA A 35 9.40 14.21 -3.13
C ALA A 35 8.21 14.90 -2.45
N GLU A 36 7.02 14.86 -3.08
CA GLU A 36 5.80 15.43 -2.49
C GLU A 36 5.37 14.70 -1.21
N LEU A 37 5.48 13.37 -1.17
CA LEU A 37 5.14 12.58 0.02
C LEU A 37 6.06 12.96 1.20
N ARG A 38 7.37 13.09 0.96
CA ARG A 38 8.35 13.51 1.98
C ARG A 38 8.16 14.96 2.44
N LYS A 39 7.78 15.84 1.51
CA LYS A 39 7.46 17.24 1.84
C LYS A 39 6.25 17.33 2.77
N LYS A 40 5.25 16.49 2.56
CA LYS A 40 4.05 16.42 3.42
C LYS A 40 4.31 15.71 4.75
N HIS A 41 5.18 14.71 4.75
CA HIS A 41 5.49 13.87 5.91
C HIS A 41 7.01 13.88 6.17
N SER A 42 7.50 14.91 6.88
CA SER A 42 8.93 15.19 7.03
C SER A 42 9.72 14.13 7.80
N PHE A 43 9.04 13.23 8.52
CA PHE A 43 9.66 12.10 9.21
C PHE A 43 10.03 10.94 8.27
N LEU A 44 9.54 10.94 7.02
CA LEU A 44 9.86 9.89 6.07
C LEU A 44 11.30 10.03 5.57
N THR A 45 12.04 8.92 5.67
CA THR A 45 13.28 8.75 4.91
C THR A 45 12.98 8.59 3.42
N ASP A 46 13.98 8.84 2.58
CA ASP A 46 13.86 8.64 1.14
C ASP A 46 13.50 7.19 0.76
N PHE A 47 14.12 6.24 1.46
CA PHE A 47 13.84 4.82 1.31
C PHE A 47 12.37 4.50 1.63
N TRP A 48 11.85 5.01 2.76
CA TRP A 48 10.47 4.72 3.18
C TRP A 48 9.45 5.32 2.20
N ALA A 49 9.61 6.61 1.85
CA ALA A 49 8.72 7.25 0.89
C ALA A 49 8.75 6.55 -0.47
N THR A 50 9.94 6.23 -1.00
CA THR A 50 10.08 5.51 -2.26
C THR A 50 9.43 4.12 -2.20
N ARG A 51 9.55 3.40 -1.08
CA ARG A 51 8.89 2.10 -0.90
C ARG A 51 7.37 2.24 -1.01
N LEU A 52 6.78 3.20 -0.31
CA LEU A 52 5.33 3.41 -0.33
C LEU A 52 4.84 3.81 -1.73
N ILE A 53 5.53 4.73 -2.41
CA ILE A 53 5.16 5.12 -3.78
C ILE A 53 5.28 3.94 -4.76
N ARG A 54 6.30 3.09 -4.62
CA ARG A 54 6.42 1.91 -5.49
C ARG A 54 5.38 0.83 -5.22
N ALA A 55 4.87 0.75 -3.98
CA ALA A 55 3.86 -0.24 -3.60
C ALA A 55 2.43 0.25 -3.92
N TYR A 56 2.12 1.51 -3.60
CA TYR A 56 0.76 2.03 -3.58
C TYR A 56 0.54 3.22 -4.54
N GLY A 57 1.61 3.76 -5.12
CA GLY A 57 1.54 4.93 -5.99
C GLY A 57 0.87 6.12 -5.30
N THR A 58 -0.18 6.64 -5.93
CA THR A 58 -0.98 7.77 -5.41
C THR A 58 -1.72 7.47 -4.11
N GLU A 59 -2.01 6.20 -3.80
CA GLU A 59 -2.72 5.79 -2.59
C GLU A 59 -1.84 5.88 -1.32
N ALA A 60 -0.51 5.98 -1.47
CA ALA A 60 0.39 6.17 -0.34
C ALA A 60 0.05 7.39 0.53
N VAL A 61 -0.53 8.44 -0.08
CA VAL A 61 -0.97 9.65 0.64
C VAL A 61 -2.16 9.34 1.54
N GLU A 62 -3.05 8.44 1.13
CA GLU A 62 -4.21 8.04 1.93
C GLU A 62 -3.79 7.17 3.12
N ILE A 63 -2.79 6.30 2.93
CA ILE A 63 -2.23 5.46 4.00
C ILE A 63 -1.68 6.33 5.13
N LEU A 64 -0.89 7.36 4.80
CA LEU A 64 -0.29 8.24 5.80
C LEU A 64 -1.26 9.30 6.33
N GLY A 65 -2.32 9.60 5.57
CA GLY A 65 -3.35 10.56 5.93
C GLY A 65 -2.78 11.93 6.30
N GLY A 66 -3.09 12.38 7.53
CA GLY A 66 -2.62 13.64 8.11
C GLY A 66 -1.48 13.49 9.13
N ALA A 67 -0.85 12.30 9.22
CA ALA A 67 0.19 12.05 10.22
C ALA A 67 1.38 13.02 10.03
N THR A 68 1.78 13.71 11.10
CA THR A 68 2.96 14.59 11.10
C THR A 68 4.13 14.03 11.89
N THR A 69 3.94 12.90 12.57
CA THR A 69 4.99 12.19 13.32
C THR A 69 4.91 10.69 13.07
N VAL A 70 5.97 9.96 13.41
CA VAL A 70 6.02 8.50 13.26
C VAL A 70 5.02 7.82 14.19
N GLU A 71 4.85 8.35 15.40
CA GLU A 71 3.97 7.82 16.43
C GLU A 71 2.50 7.87 16.00
N ALA A 72 2.12 8.85 15.18
CA ALA A 72 0.79 8.96 14.60
C ALA A 72 0.45 7.82 13.62
N LEU A 73 1.44 7.06 13.14
CA LEU A 73 1.24 5.87 12.30
C LEU A 73 1.04 4.58 13.12
N GLY A 74 1.07 4.67 14.45
CA GLY A 74 0.89 3.55 15.36
C GLY A 74 2.13 2.67 15.48
N ARG A 75 1.91 1.38 15.77
CA ARG A 75 3.01 0.43 16.00
C ARG A 75 3.90 0.26 14.75
N SER A 76 5.21 0.17 14.97
CA SER A 76 6.17 -0.29 13.96
C SER A 76 6.35 -1.80 14.07
N PHE A 77 6.31 -2.51 12.94
CA PHE A 77 6.51 -3.96 12.85
C PHE A 77 7.88 -4.34 12.29
N GLY A 78 8.72 -3.36 11.94
CA GLY A 78 9.99 -3.59 11.24
C GLY A 78 9.89 -3.29 9.75
N ALA A 79 11.05 -3.12 9.11
CA ALA A 79 11.18 -2.79 7.68
C ALA A 79 10.26 -1.64 7.18
N THR A 80 10.01 -0.64 8.05
CA THR A 80 9.11 0.51 7.86
C THR A 80 7.61 0.19 7.74
N LEU A 81 7.19 -1.05 8.02
CA LEU A 81 5.77 -1.41 8.13
C LEU A 81 5.20 -0.80 9.41
N THR A 82 4.09 -0.08 9.27
CA THR A 82 3.37 0.56 10.38
C THR A 82 1.94 0.05 10.48
N GLU A 83 1.32 0.26 11.64
CA GLU A 83 -0.09 -0.05 11.87
C GLU A 83 -1.02 0.67 10.89
N ALA A 84 -0.71 1.91 10.49
CA ALA A 84 -1.48 2.63 9.46
C ALA A 84 -1.44 1.91 8.10
N GLU A 85 -0.27 1.48 7.65
CA GLU A 85 -0.13 0.69 6.42
C GLU A 85 -0.83 -0.67 6.55
N LEU A 86 -0.71 -1.33 7.69
CA LEU A 86 -1.38 -2.60 7.95
C LEU A 86 -2.90 -2.47 7.91
N GLY A 87 -3.45 -1.39 8.48
CA GLY A 87 -4.87 -1.07 8.43
C GLY A 87 -5.36 -0.86 6.99
N TRP A 88 -4.56 -0.22 6.14
CA TRP A 88 -4.85 -0.12 4.70
C TRP A 88 -4.91 -1.49 4.03
N LEU A 89 -3.89 -2.32 4.26
CA LEU A 89 -3.78 -3.65 3.66
C LEU A 89 -4.97 -4.55 4.04
N ILE A 90 -5.42 -4.48 5.29
CA ILE A 90 -6.58 -5.24 5.77
C ILE A 90 -7.87 -4.69 5.14
N ALA A 91 -8.09 -3.37 5.21
CA ALA A 91 -9.35 -2.75 4.83
C ALA A 91 -9.58 -2.68 3.30
N ARG A 92 -8.51 -2.56 2.51
CA ARG A 92 -8.60 -2.30 1.07
C ARG A 92 -7.92 -3.35 0.19
N GLU A 93 -6.95 -4.06 0.72
CA GLU A 93 -6.21 -5.08 -0.04
C GLU A 93 -6.44 -6.52 0.44
N TYR A 94 -7.45 -6.70 1.30
CA TYR A 94 -7.94 -7.99 1.78
C TYR A 94 -6.87 -8.85 2.44
N ALA A 95 -5.91 -8.24 3.14
CA ALA A 95 -4.88 -8.97 3.87
C ALA A 95 -5.52 -9.75 5.04
N LYS A 96 -5.51 -11.09 4.90
CA LYS A 96 -5.89 -12.15 5.84
C LYS A 96 -4.94 -12.35 7.00
N THR A 97 -3.68 -12.48 6.61
CA THR A 97 -2.63 -13.06 7.44
C THR A 97 -1.33 -12.28 7.29
N ALA A 98 -0.36 -12.53 8.18
CA ALA A 98 0.97 -11.95 8.04
C ALA A 98 1.60 -12.30 6.68
N GLU A 99 1.36 -13.50 6.15
CA GLU A 99 1.86 -13.90 4.82
C GLU A 99 1.27 -13.09 3.67
N ASP A 100 0.00 -12.67 3.74
CA ASP A 100 -0.57 -11.72 2.78
C ASP A 100 0.27 -10.45 2.73
N VAL A 101 0.55 -9.89 3.91
CA VAL A 101 1.27 -8.64 4.06
C VAL A 101 2.71 -8.77 3.57
N VAL A 102 3.47 -9.71 4.14
CA VAL A 102 4.92 -9.75 3.99
C VAL A 102 5.39 -10.43 2.69
N TRP A 103 4.57 -11.30 2.08
CA TRP A 103 4.96 -12.05 0.88
C TRP A 103 4.15 -11.71 -0.36
N ARG A 104 2.90 -11.28 -0.24
CA ARG A 104 2.08 -10.93 -1.43
C ARG A 104 2.06 -9.43 -1.68
N ARG A 105 1.71 -8.61 -0.69
CA ARG A 105 1.48 -7.16 -0.86
C ARG A 105 2.76 -6.33 -0.84
N SER A 106 3.70 -6.62 0.07
CA SER A 106 4.84 -5.71 0.30
C SER A 106 6.23 -6.29 0.02
N LYS A 107 6.37 -7.63 0.05
CA LYS A 107 7.67 -8.34 0.06
C LYS A 107 8.58 -7.95 1.23
N LEU A 108 8.03 -7.39 2.32
CA LEU A 108 8.81 -7.03 3.50
C LEU A 108 9.36 -8.22 4.27
N GLY A 109 8.87 -9.44 4.03
CA GLY A 109 9.42 -10.66 4.62
C GLY A 109 10.89 -10.91 4.24
N LEU A 110 11.39 -10.25 3.18
CA LEU A 110 12.81 -10.26 2.79
C LEU A 110 13.71 -9.39 3.69
N ARG A 111 13.11 -8.53 4.53
CA ARG A 111 13.81 -7.55 5.38
C ARG A 111 13.46 -7.69 6.86
N MET A 112 12.36 -8.36 7.17
CA MET A 112 11.91 -8.62 8.54
C MET A 112 12.56 -9.91 9.06
N THR A 113 12.86 -9.92 10.35
CA THR A 113 13.27 -11.11 11.10
C THR A 113 12.08 -12.03 11.35
N PRO A 114 12.31 -13.33 11.63
CA PRO A 114 11.23 -14.25 12.01
C PRO A 114 10.39 -13.75 13.19
N GLY A 115 11.02 -13.18 14.23
CA GLY A 115 10.32 -12.64 15.40
C GLY A 115 9.46 -11.41 15.08
N GLU A 116 9.88 -10.56 14.14
CA GLU A 116 9.05 -9.44 13.65
C GLU A 116 7.82 -9.95 12.88
N ILE A 117 7.97 -11.02 12.08
CA ILE A 117 6.85 -11.63 11.35
C ILE A 117 5.87 -12.32 12.31
N GLU A 118 6.38 -13.00 13.35
CA GLU A 118 5.56 -13.61 14.40
C GLU A 118 4.77 -12.54 15.18
N ALA A 119 5.43 -11.47 15.62
CA ALA A 119 4.76 -10.36 16.30
C ALA A 119 3.70 -9.65 15.44
N LEU A 120 3.92 -9.59 14.12
CA LEU A 120 2.91 -9.11 13.17
C LEU A 120 1.72 -10.08 13.12
N ALA A 121 1.96 -11.39 13.05
CA ALA A 121 0.92 -12.41 12.99
C ALA A 121 0.04 -12.39 14.25
N GLU A 122 0.65 -12.32 15.43
CA GLU A 122 -0.07 -12.18 16.71
C GLU A 122 -0.95 -10.94 16.72
N TRP A 123 -0.39 -9.78 16.34
CA TRP A 123 -1.14 -8.53 16.31
C TRP A 123 -2.34 -8.59 15.35
N MET A 124 -2.17 -9.22 14.17
CA MET A 124 -3.26 -9.36 13.20
C MET A 124 -4.37 -10.30 13.69
N GLN A 125 -4.05 -11.31 14.49
CA GLN A 125 -5.04 -12.21 15.11
C GLN A 125 -5.84 -11.50 16.20
N ASP A 126 -5.18 -10.68 17.03
CA ASP A 126 -5.83 -9.94 18.12
C ASP A 126 -6.80 -8.84 17.62
N LYS A 127 -6.62 -8.37 16.38
CA LYS A 127 -7.43 -7.32 15.74
C LYS A 127 -8.56 -7.85 14.86
N ALA A 128 -8.59 -9.16 14.59
CA ALA A 128 -9.63 -9.83 13.80
C ALA A 128 -10.90 -10.07 14.63
#